data_AF-A0A182SS31-F1
#
_entry.id   AF-A0A182SS31-F1
#
_cell.length_a   1.000
_cell.length_b   1.000
_cell.length_c   1.000
_cell.angle_alpha   90.00
_cell.angle_beta   90.00
_cell.angle_gamma   90.00
#
_symmetry.space_group_name_H-M   'P 1'
#
loop_
_entity.id
_entity.type
_entity.pdbx_description
1 polymer ?
#
loop_
_entity_poly.entity_id
_entity_poly.type
_entity_poly.pdbx_seq_one_letter_code
_entity_poly.pdbx_strand_id
1 'polypeptide(L)'
;MERLTFSFFFLPSTRSLSSLCASLKLACELYPSRHVALCLDPYCGLGFSMWTLISVYSGHHSILIAPYEVEANPSLWLSTLSQYRVRDTFCSYGVIELCTKALSNSIQALKQRNINLGCVRTCVVVAEERPRVQLTQQFCKLFQALGLNTRCVSTSFGCRVNPAICVQGASSAESAQVYVDLRALRNNRVALVERGAPNSLCLV
;
A
#
# COMPACT_ATOMS: atom_id res chain seq x y z
N MET A 1 37.57 2.21 2.94
CA MET A 1 36.80 2.81 4.05
C MET A 1 35.32 2.55 3.78
N GLU A 2 34.93 1.28 3.91
CA GLU A 2 33.56 0.81 3.69
C GLU A 2 32.70 1.31 4.85
N ARG A 3 31.65 2.08 4.53
CA ARG A 3 30.61 2.40 5.50
C ARG A 3 29.77 1.15 5.72
N LEU A 4 30.18 0.35 6.71
CA LEU A 4 29.31 -0.57 7.43
C LEU A 4 28.09 0.22 7.91
N THR A 5 27.04 0.20 7.10
CA THR A 5 25.72 0.62 7.53
C THR A 5 25.31 -0.41 8.55
N PHE A 6 25.44 -0.08 9.84
CA PHE A 6 24.84 -0.82 10.93
C PHE A 6 23.33 -0.86 10.68
N SER A 7 22.90 -1.84 9.87
CA SER A 7 21.54 -2.34 9.91
C SER A 7 21.38 -2.87 11.32
N PHE A 8 20.82 -2.04 12.21
CA PHE A 8 20.28 -2.52 13.48
C PHE A 8 19.37 -3.69 13.13
N PHE A 9 19.87 -4.90 13.35
CA PHE A 9 19.07 -6.11 13.48
C PHE A 9 18.16 -5.83 14.67
N PHE A 10 17.01 -5.23 14.41
CA PHE A 10 15.90 -5.31 15.33
C PHE A 10 15.60 -6.81 15.37
N LEU A 11 16.00 -7.50 16.43
CA LEU A 11 15.48 -8.81 16.80
C LEU A 11 14.22 -8.50 17.61
N PRO A 12 13.05 -8.27 16.97
CA PRO A 12 11.83 -8.09 17.71
C PRO A 12 11.62 -9.34 18.55
N SER A 13 11.29 -9.14 19.83
CA SER A 13 10.93 -10.27 20.68
C SER A 13 9.78 -11.06 20.04
N THR A 14 9.71 -12.37 20.27
CA THR A 14 8.60 -13.21 19.78
C THR A 14 7.25 -12.64 20.20
N ARG A 15 7.17 -12.05 21.40
CA ARG A 15 5.98 -11.35 21.89
C ARG A 15 5.65 -10.12 21.04
N SER A 16 6.63 -9.27 20.74
CA SER A 16 6.45 -8.09 19.88
C SER A 16 5.97 -8.46 18.47
N LEU A 17 6.55 -9.52 17.89
CA LEU A 17 6.11 -10.04 16.59
C LEU A 17 4.67 -10.56 16.66
N SER A 18 4.34 -11.36 17.68
CA SER A 18 2.98 -11.88 17.84
C SER A 18 1.95 -10.78 18.04
N SER A 19 2.28 -9.72 18.78
CA SER A 19 1.40 -8.56 18.95
C SER A 19 1.22 -7.78 17.66
N LEU A 20 2.30 -7.60 16.88
CA LEU A 20 2.21 -6.97 15.56
C LEU A 20 1.30 -7.80 14.64
N CYS A 21 1.46 -9.12 14.64
CA CYS A 21 0.65 -10.01 13.83
C CYS A 21 -0.83 -10.00 14.23
N ALA A 22 -1.12 -10.01 15.53
CA ALA A 22 -2.47 -9.90 16.05
C ALA A 22 -3.12 -8.58 15.62
N SER A 23 -2.40 -7.46 15.75
CA SER A 23 -2.90 -6.13 15.36
C SER A 23 -3.16 -6.03 13.86
N LEU A 24 -2.24 -6.50 13.01
CA LEU A 24 -2.41 -6.48 11.55
C LEU A 24 -3.54 -7.41 11.09
N LYS A 25 -3.65 -8.61 11.68
CA LYS A 25 -4.77 -9.53 11.41
C LYS A 25 -6.12 -8.90 11.70
N LEU A 26 -6.23 -8.24 12.86
CA LEU A 26 -7.46 -7.57 13.29
C LEU A 26 -7.75 -6.34 12.41
N ALA A 27 -6.75 -5.47 12.21
CA ALA A 27 -6.90 -4.25 11.42
C ALA A 27 -7.31 -4.57 9.97
N CYS A 28 -6.58 -5.46 9.31
CA CYS A 28 -6.81 -5.79 7.90
C CYS A 28 -7.86 -6.89 7.68
N GLU A 29 -8.55 -7.37 8.74
CA GLU A 29 -9.57 -8.43 8.66
C GLU A 29 -9.08 -9.68 7.90
N LEU A 30 -7.85 -10.11 8.19
CA LEU A 30 -7.18 -11.22 7.50
C LEU A 30 -7.69 -12.57 8.04
N TYR A 31 -8.80 -13.04 7.48
CA TYR A 31 -9.37 -14.35 7.78
C TYR A 31 -8.76 -15.46 6.90
N PRO A 32 -8.73 -16.73 7.35
CA PRO A 32 -8.21 -17.85 6.55
C PRO A 32 -8.87 -18.03 5.18
N SER A 33 -10.14 -17.61 5.03
CA SER A 33 -10.88 -17.67 3.77
C SER A 33 -10.54 -16.53 2.80
N ARG A 34 -9.67 -15.59 3.18
CA ARG A 34 -9.28 -14.45 2.35
C ARG A 34 -8.11 -14.82 1.44
N HIS A 35 -8.12 -14.20 0.26
CA HIS A 35 -6.98 -14.13 -0.65
C HIS A 35 -6.37 -12.74 -0.57
N VAL A 36 -5.06 -12.68 -0.30
CA VAL A 36 -4.30 -11.44 -0.20
C VAL A 36 -3.20 -11.45 -1.25
N ALA A 37 -3.08 -10.39 -2.04
CA ALA A 37 -1.95 -10.23 -2.96
C ALA A 37 -0.93 -9.23 -2.40
N LEU A 38 0.34 -9.62 -2.37
CA LEU A 38 1.44 -8.81 -1.87
C LEU A 38 2.40 -8.52 -3.02
N CYS A 39 2.48 -7.26 -3.43
CA CYS A 39 3.46 -6.76 -4.39
C CYS A 39 4.36 -5.73 -3.71
N LEU A 40 5.17 -6.21 -2.78
CA LEU A 40 6.05 -5.42 -1.91
C LEU A 40 7.43 -6.05 -1.90
N ASP A 41 8.47 -5.25 -1.70
CA ASP A 41 9.80 -5.80 -1.46
C ASP A 41 9.83 -6.53 -0.11
N PRO A 42 10.33 -7.78 -0.04
CA PRO A 42 10.43 -8.51 1.22
C PRO A 42 11.43 -7.87 2.19
N TYR A 43 12.26 -6.93 1.71
CA TYR A 43 13.23 -6.19 2.51
C TYR A 43 12.67 -4.93 3.17
N CYS A 44 11.45 -4.50 2.81
CA CYS A 44 10.78 -3.40 3.51
C CYS A 44 10.16 -3.91 4.82
N GLY A 45 10.10 -3.08 5.86
CA GLY A 45 9.70 -3.52 7.21
C GLY A 45 8.32 -4.17 7.24
N LEU A 46 7.34 -3.54 6.58
CA LEU A 46 5.97 -4.06 6.49
C LEU A 46 5.87 -5.24 5.52
N GLY A 47 6.57 -5.18 4.38
CA GLY A 47 6.63 -6.27 3.40
C GLY A 47 7.15 -7.56 4.01
N PHE A 48 8.26 -7.50 4.76
CA PHE A 48 8.78 -8.65 5.48
C PHE A 48 7.73 -9.31 6.39
N SER A 49 7.06 -8.49 7.22
CA SER A 49 6.05 -8.98 8.17
C SER A 49 4.84 -9.59 7.46
N MET A 50 4.38 -8.97 6.36
CA MET A 50 3.24 -9.46 5.58
C MET A 50 3.58 -10.75 4.84
N TRP A 51 4.75 -10.81 4.20
CA TRP A 51 5.20 -11.97 3.44
C TRP A 51 5.38 -13.20 4.33
N THR A 52 6.07 -13.04 5.45
CA THR A 52 6.57 -14.19 6.24
C THR A 52 5.75 -14.50 7.48
N LEU A 53 5.34 -13.47 8.25
CA LEU A 53 4.76 -13.68 9.57
C LEU A 53 3.23 -13.74 9.51
N ILE A 54 2.61 -12.79 8.80
CA ILE A 54 1.16 -12.62 8.76
C ILE A 54 0.48 -13.75 8.00
N SER A 55 1.07 -14.18 6.87
CA SER A 55 0.63 -15.35 6.09
C SER A 55 0.47 -16.58 6.98
N VAL A 56 1.50 -16.88 7.78
CA VAL A 56 1.51 -18.04 8.68
C VAL A 56 0.58 -17.82 9.89
N TYR A 57 0.61 -16.64 10.51
CA TYR A 57 -0.16 -16.34 11.71
C TYR A 57 -1.68 -16.36 11.47
N SER A 58 -2.12 -15.85 10.32
CA SER A 58 -3.54 -15.72 10.02
C SER A 58 -4.10 -16.88 9.19
N GLY A 59 -3.24 -17.69 8.56
CA GLY A 59 -3.63 -18.84 7.74
C GLY A 59 -4.42 -18.48 6.49
N HIS A 60 -4.25 -17.25 5.98
CA HIS A 60 -4.90 -16.80 4.75
C HIS A 60 -4.07 -17.18 3.52
N HIS A 61 -4.69 -17.17 2.35
CA HIS A 61 -3.99 -17.45 1.11
C HIS A 61 -3.28 -16.20 0.61
N SER A 62 -1.95 -16.20 0.66
CA SER A 62 -1.11 -15.09 0.18
C SER A 62 -0.50 -15.39 -1.19
N ILE A 63 -0.73 -14.49 -2.14
CA ILE A 63 -0.11 -14.50 -3.47
C ILE A 63 1.02 -13.46 -3.45
N LEU A 64 2.25 -13.94 -3.57
CA LEU A 64 3.45 -13.10 -3.52
C LEU A 64 3.89 -12.79 -4.94
N ILE A 65 4.05 -11.51 -5.27
CA ILE A 65 4.53 -11.05 -6.57
C ILE A 65 5.73 -10.16 -6.30
N ALA A 66 6.89 -10.54 -6.80
CA ALA A 66 8.08 -9.73 -6.59
C ALA A 66 8.01 -8.47 -7.46
N PRO A 67 8.36 -7.27 -6.94
CA PRO A 67 8.29 -6.03 -7.72
C PRO A 67 9.08 -6.08 -9.04
N TYR A 68 10.22 -6.78 -9.08
CA TYR A 68 11.00 -6.95 -10.32
C TYR A 68 10.24 -7.69 -11.43
N GLU A 69 9.29 -8.58 -11.10
CA GLU A 69 8.46 -9.24 -12.11
C GLU A 69 7.44 -8.28 -12.71
N VAL A 70 6.99 -7.30 -11.92
CA VAL A 70 6.11 -6.22 -12.39
C VAL A 70 6.89 -5.22 -13.25
N GLU A 71 8.19 -5.03 -13.00
CA GLU A 71 9.05 -4.24 -13.90
C GLU A 71 9.14 -4.86 -15.29
N ALA A 72 9.32 -6.19 -15.37
CA ALA A 72 9.34 -6.92 -16.62
C ALA A 72 7.96 -6.99 -17.30
N ASN A 73 6.89 -7.16 -16.50
CA ASN A 73 5.51 -7.19 -16.98
C ASN A 73 4.57 -6.36 -16.08
N PRO A 74 4.27 -5.10 -16.44
CA PRO A 74 3.48 -4.19 -15.60
C PRO A 74 2.04 -4.64 -15.39
N SER A 75 1.52 -5.48 -16.30
CA SER A 75 0.15 -6.00 -16.22
C SER A 75 0.00 -7.20 -15.29
N LEU A 76 1.11 -7.80 -14.84
CA LEU A 76 1.12 -9.03 -14.05
C LEU A 76 0.33 -8.89 -12.76
N TRP A 77 0.60 -7.84 -11.98
CA TRP A 77 -0.07 -7.62 -10.70
C TRP A 77 -1.58 -7.47 -10.89
N LEU A 78 -2.04 -6.61 -11.80
CA LEU A 78 -3.46 -6.39 -12.07
C LEU A 78 -4.16 -7.64 -12.62
N SER A 79 -3.47 -8.40 -13.48
CA SER A 79 -3.98 -9.66 -14.02
C SER A 79 -4.17 -10.69 -12.91
N THR A 80 -3.22 -10.77 -11.98
CA THR A 80 -3.28 -11.66 -10.82
C THR A 80 -4.43 -11.28 -9.88
N LEU A 81 -4.61 -9.98 -9.61
CA LEU A 81 -5.75 -9.49 -8.81
C LEU A 81 -7.09 -9.91 -9.43
N SER A 82 -7.21 -9.77 -10.75
CA SER A 82 -8.43 -10.13 -11.49
C SER A 82 -8.65 -11.65 -11.52
N GLN A 83 -7.63 -12.43 -11.87
CA GLN A 83 -7.72 -13.88 -12.04
C GLN A 83 -8.09 -14.59 -10.74
N TYR A 84 -7.46 -14.22 -9.63
CA TYR A 84 -7.71 -14.81 -8.32
C TYR A 84 -8.81 -14.09 -7.53
N ARG A 85 -9.47 -13.09 -8.12
CA ARG A 85 -10.52 -12.27 -7.49
C ARG A 85 -10.08 -11.77 -6.11
N VAL A 86 -8.86 -11.27 -6.04
CA VAL A 86 -8.24 -10.83 -4.79
C VAL A 86 -9.02 -9.65 -4.21
N ARG A 87 -9.34 -9.73 -2.92
CA ARG A 87 -10.04 -8.67 -2.21
C ARG A 87 -9.08 -7.64 -1.63
N ASP A 88 -8.02 -8.11 -0.99
CA ASP A 88 -7.10 -7.29 -0.21
C ASP A 88 -5.71 -7.36 -0.84
N THR A 89 -5.12 -6.22 -1.18
CA THR A 89 -3.81 -6.14 -1.82
C THR A 89 -2.92 -5.11 -1.14
N PHE A 90 -1.63 -5.38 -1.11
CA PHE A 90 -0.62 -4.45 -0.61
C PHE A 90 0.43 -4.23 -1.69
N CYS A 91 0.81 -2.98 -1.91
CA CYS A 91 1.77 -2.61 -2.96
C CYS A 91 2.63 -1.41 -2.55
N SER A 92 3.78 -1.24 -3.18
CA SER A 92 4.64 -0.08 -2.95
C SER A 92 4.29 1.08 -3.88
N TYR A 93 4.75 2.30 -3.56
CA TYR A 93 4.64 3.42 -4.50
C TYR A 93 5.33 3.14 -5.83
N GLY A 94 6.47 2.45 -5.84
CA GLY A 94 7.18 2.07 -7.06
C GLY A 94 6.33 1.22 -7.99
N VAL A 95 5.63 0.22 -7.45
CA VAL A 95 4.72 -0.65 -8.21
C VAL A 95 3.58 0.15 -8.82
N ILE A 96 2.93 1.01 -8.03
CA ILE A 96 1.83 1.86 -8.53
C ILE A 96 2.32 2.83 -9.59
N GLU A 97 3.48 3.46 -9.40
CA GLU A 97 4.08 4.38 -10.35
C GLU A 97 4.38 3.70 -11.69
N LEU A 98 4.95 2.50 -11.62
CA LEU A 98 5.25 1.71 -12.79
C LEU A 98 3.99 1.30 -13.54
N CYS A 99 2.98 0.75 -12.85
CA CYS A 99 1.70 0.39 -13.46
C CYS A 99 1.00 1.61 -14.08
N THR A 100 1.00 2.76 -13.39
CA THR A 100 0.35 3.99 -13.89
C THR A 100 1.02 4.49 -15.16
N LYS A 101 2.36 4.51 -15.20
CA LYS A 101 3.13 4.96 -16.36
C LYS A 101 3.00 3.99 -17.54
N ALA A 102 3.28 2.71 -17.31
CA ALA A 102 3.39 1.72 -18.37
C ALA A 102 2.02 1.29 -18.95
N LEU A 103 0.95 1.35 -18.16
CA LEU A 103 -0.38 0.88 -18.59
C LEU A 103 -1.34 2.01 -18.99
N SER A 104 -0.91 3.27 -18.95
CA SER A 104 -1.73 4.44 -19.30
C SER A 104 -2.41 4.34 -20.66
N ASN A 105 -1.68 3.90 -21.70
CA ASN A 105 -2.22 3.72 -23.05
C ASN A 105 -2.82 2.33 -23.30
N SER A 106 -2.68 1.41 -22.34
CA SER A 106 -3.03 -0.01 -22.51
C SER A 106 -4.36 -0.39 -21.85
N ILE A 107 -5.09 0.56 -21.26
CA ILE A 107 -6.37 0.29 -20.56
C ILE A 107 -7.38 -0.46 -21.43
N GLN A 108 -7.51 -0.10 -22.71
CA GLN A 108 -8.44 -0.79 -23.62
C GLN A 108 -8.01 -2.23 -23.91
N ALA A 109 -6.70 -2.47 -24.06
CA ALA A 109 -6.17 -3.82 -24.23
C ALA A 109 -6.38 -4.68 -22.96
N LEU A 110 -6.24 -4.09 -21.76
CA LEU A 110 -6.53 -4.78 -20.50
C LEU A 110 -8.01 -5.16 -20.37
N LYS A 111 -8.92 -4.30 -20.84
CA LYS A 111 -10.36 -4.62 -20.92
C LYS A 111 -10.65 -5.79 -21.87
N GLN A 112 -10.02 -5.79 -23.04
CA GLN A 112 -10.15 -6.91 -24.01
C GLN A 112 -9.64 -8.23 -23.42
N ARG A 113 -8.66 -8.18 -22.52
CA ARG A 113 -8.17 -9.33 -21.75
C ARG A 113 -9.05 -9.70 -20.54
N ASN A 114 -10.23 -9.09 -20.39
CA ASN A 114 -11.16 -9.30 -19.28
C ASN A 114 -10.57 -9.04 -17.88
N ILE A 115 -9.64 -8.09 -17.77
CA ILE A 115 -9.10 -7.69 -16.46
C ILE A 115 -10.13 -6.82 -15.73
N ASN A 116 -10.54 -7.26 -14.54
CA ASN A 116 -11.52 -6.59 -13.70
C ASN A 116 -11.02 -6.50 -12.26
N LEU A 117 -10.97 -5.29 -11.72
CA LEU A 117 -10.50 -4.97 -10.37
C LEU A 117 -11.65 -4.75 -9.37
N GLY A 118 -12.90 -5.00 -9.76
CA GLY A 118 -14.07 -4.79 -8.91
C GLY A 118 -14.14 -5.68 -7.65
N CYS A 119 -13.32 -6.73 -7.58
CA CYS A 119 -13.18 -7.56 -6.38
C CYS A 119 -12.33 -6.88 -5.30
N VAL A 120 -11.47 -5.93 -5.67
CA VAL A 120 -10.55 -5.26 -4.75
C VAL A 120 -11.34 -4.31 -3.85
N ARG A 121 -11.27 -4.56 -2.54
CA ARG A 121 -11.92 -3.73 -1.50
C ARG A 121 -10.92 -2.98 -0.65
N THR A 122 -9.70 -3.50 -0.54
CA THR A 122 -8.63 -2.86 0.21
C THR A 122 -7.34 -2.96 -0.60
N CYS A 123 -6.75 -1.83 -0.92
CA CYS A 123 -5.49 -1.68 -1.64
C CYS A 123 -4.60 -0.75 -0.84
N VAL A 124 -3.73 -1.32 0.00
CA VAL A 124 -2.85 -0.56 0.87
C VAL A 124 -1.55 -0.27 0.14
N VAL A 125 -1.28 1.01 -0.08
CA VAL A 125 -0.02 1.51 -0.62
C VAL A 125 0.94 1.75 0.52
N VAL A 126 1.98 0.94 0.61
CA VAL A 126 3.00 1.03 1.64
C VAL A 126 4.00 2.11 1.27
N ALA A 127 4.05 3.14 2.10
CA ALA A 127 4.92 4.29 2.01
C ALA A 127 6.06 4.18 3.01
N GLU A 128 7.31 4.24 2.52
CA GLU A 128 8.51 4.48 3.36
C GLU A 128 8.95 5.96 3.32
N GLU A 129 8.27 6.76 2.49
CA GLU A 129 8.52 8.18 2.25
C GLU A 129 7.24 9.01 2.47
N ARG A 130 7.30 10.31 2.16
CA ARG A 130 6.11 11.18 2.25
C ARG A 130 4.97 10.67 1.36
N PRO A 131 3.71 10.71 1.81
CA PRO A 131 2.58 10.28 1.01
C PRO A 131 2.50 11.01 -0.36
N ARG A 132 2.55 10.25 -1.46
CA ARG A 132 2.49 10.77 -2.83
C ARG A 132 1.04 10.84 -3.33
N VAL A 133 0.27 11.78 -2.78
CA VAL A 133 -1.19 11.89 -3.04
C VAL A 133 -1.53 11.98 -4.53
N GLN A 134 -0.77 12.75 -5.30
CA GLN A 134 -1.00 12.92 -6.74
C GLN A 134 -0.87 11.59 -7.51
N LEU A 135 0.12 10.77 -7.15
CA LEU A 135 0.35 9.48 -7.78
C LEU A 135 -0.82 8.52 -7.51
N THR A 136 -1.24 8.42 -6.25
CA THR A 136 -2.39 7.59 -5.86
C THR A 136 -3.67 8.04 -6.57
N GLN A 137 -3.90 9.35 -6.70
CA GLN A 137 -5.05 9.87 -7.44
C GLN A 137 -5.00 9.53 -8.94
N GLN A 138 -3.82 9.63 -9.58
CA GLN A 138 -3.64 9.26 -10.98
C GLN A 138 -3.92 7.77 -11.20
N PHE A 139 -3.37 6.91 -10.33
CA PHE A 139 -3.63 5.48 -10.35
C PHE A 139 -5.12 5.16 -10.24
N CYS A 140 -5.80 5.72 -9.23
CA CYS A 140 -7.23 5.54 -9.02
C CYS A 140 -8.06 5.94 -10.25
N LYS A 141 -7.79 7.11 -10.82
CA LYS A 141 -8.52 7.61 -12.01
C LYS A 141 -8.31 6.71 -13.23
N LEU A 142 -7.09 6.27 -13.45
CA LEU A 142 -6.71 5.47 -14.62
C LEU A 142 -7.33 4.06 -14.56
N PHE A 143 -7.28 3.41 -13.39
CA PHE A 143 -7.80 2.05 -13.21
C PHE A 143 -9.28 1.98 -12.80
N GLN A 144 -9.95 3.12 -12.57
CA GLN A 144 -11.40 3.18 -12.41
C GLN A 144 -12.13 2.56 -13.61
N ALA A 145 -11.57 2.71 -14.82
CA ALA A 145 -12.08 2.09 -16.03
C ALA A 145 -12.08 0.56 -15.99
N LEU A 146 -11.23 -0.08 -15.17
CA LEU A 146 -11.17 -1.53 -14.95
C LEU A 146 -11.99 -1.97 -13.71
N GLY A 147 -12.79 -1.09 -13.10
CA GLY A 147 -13.64 -1.41 -11.95
C GLY A 147 -12.97 -1.18 -10.58
N LEU A 148 -11.79 -0.57 -10.52
CA LEU A 148 -11.16 -0.22 -9.25
C LEU A 148 -11.96 0.89 -8.54
N ASN A 149 -12.38 0.62 -7.30
CA ASN A 149 -13.04 1.63 -6.48
C ASN A 149 -11.99 2.58 -5.88
N THR A 150 -12.09 3.88 -6.12
CA THR A 150 -11.12 4.86 -5.59
C THR A 150 -11.01 4.84 -4.07
N ARG A 151 -12.08 4.44 -3.38
CA ARG A 151 -12.14 4.33 -1.91
C ARG A 151 -11.40 3.11 -1.36
N CYS A 152 -11.05 2.13 -2.20
CA CYS A 152 -10.30 0.97 -1.72
C CYS A 152 -8.81 1.29 -1.51
N VAL A 153 -8.30 2.38 -2.09
CA VAL A 153 -6.87 2.69 -2.07
C VAL A 153 -6.55 3.58 -0.87
N SER A 154 -5.77 3.05 0.07
CA SER A 154 -5.30 3.77 1.25
C SER A 154 -3.78 3.77 1.29
N THR A 155 -3.19 4.77 1.95
CA THR A 155 -1.74 4.85 2.14
C THR A 155 -1.40 4.49 3.57
N SER A 156 -0.51 3.51 3.74
CA SER A 156 0.04 3.14 5.04
C SER A 156 1.49 3.57 5.12
N PHE A 157 1.88 4.14 6.25
CA PHE A 157 3.26 4.50 6.54
C PHE A 157 3.82 3.59 7.63
N GLY A 158 5.07 3.17 7.43
CA GLY A 158 5.85 2.40 8.39
C GLY A 158 7.28 2.91 8.47
N CYS A 159 7.92 2.70 9.62
CA CYS A 159 9.35 2.93 9.79
C CYS A 159 10.03 1.64 10.24
N ARG A 160 11.37 1.61 10.24
CA ARG A 160 12.15 0.43 10.66
C ARG A 160 11.86 -0.02 12.09
N VAL A 161 11.43 0.89 12.97
CA VAL A 161 11.11 0.61 14.37
C VAL A 161 9.68 0.08 14.55
N ASN A 162 8.73 0.63 13.79
CA ASN A 162 7.36 0.16 13.75
C ASN A 162 6.88 0.14 12.28
N PRO A 163 6.80 -1.04 11.66
CA PRO A 163 6.45 -1.14 10.25
C PRO A 163 4.98 -0.86 9.95
N ALA A 164 4.12 -0.78 10.97
CA ALA A 164 2.66 -0.71 10.80
C ALA A 164 2.02 0.52 11.48
N ILE A 165 2.71 1.67 11.51
CA ILE A 165 2.25 2.87 12.24
C ILE A 165 0.90 3.39 11.72
N CYS A 166 0.76 3.53 10.40
CA CYS A 166 -0.44 4.09 9.79
C CYS A 166 -1.23 3.06 8.96
N VAL A 167 -1.12 1.76 9.28
CA VAL A 167 -1.94 0.75 8.59
C VAL A 167 -3.39 0.96 9.00
N GLN A 168 -4.19 1.44 8.06
CA GLN A 168 -5.62 1.60 8.27
C GLN A 168 -6.32 0.25 8.19
N GLY A 169 -7.29 0.05 9.07
CA GLY A 169 -8.10 -1.16 9.06
C GLY A 169 -9.04 -1.24 7.86
N ALA A 170 -9.49 -2.45 7.50
CA ALA A 170 -10.42 -2.68 6.40
C ALA A 170 -11.77 -1.98 6.59
N SER A 171 -12.14 -1.71 7.85
CA SER A 171 -13.35 -0.97 8.27
C SER A 171 -13.05 0.46 8.73
N SER A 172 -11.85 1.00 8.44
CA SER A 172 -11.47 2.37 8.81
C SER A 172 -12.32 3.41 8.08
N ALA A 173 -12.55 4.55 8.74
CA ALA A 173 -13.21 5.71 8.13
C ALA A 173 -12.47 6.15 6.84
N GLU A 174 -13.23 6.73 5.91
CA GLU A 174 -12.71 7.18 4.62
C GLU A 174 -11.52 8.12 4.80
N SER A 175 -10.41 7.85 4.10
CA SER A 175 -9.22 8.68 4.15
C SER A 175 -9.54 10.07 3.57
N ALA A 176 -9.69 11.07 4.44
CA ALA A 176 -9.96 12.45 4.02
C ALA A 176 -8.64 13.17 3.73
N GLN A 177 -8.57 13.84 2.58
CA GLN A 177 -7.44 14.73 2.28
C GLN A 177 -7.58 16.01 3.10
N VAL A 178 -6.54 16.33 3.86
CA VAL A 178 -6.49 17.51 4.71
C VAL A 178 -5.31 18.37 4.30
N TYR A 179 -5.52 19.68 4.24
CA TYR A 179 -4.45 20.62 3.92
C TYR A 179 -3.98 21.32 5.19
N VAL A 180 -2.66 21.41 5.35
CA VAL A 180 -2.02 22.05 6.51
C VAL A 180 -1.01 23.11 6.06
N ASP A 181 -0.86 24.17 6.85
CA ASP A 181 0.13 25.22 6.56
C ASP A 181 1.57 24.75 6.86
N LEU A 182 2.44 24.79 5.84
CA LEU A 182 3.86 24.49 5.98
C LEU A 182 4.59 25.41 6.96
N ARG A 183 4.20 26.68 7.08
CA ARG A 183 4.85 27.62 8.01
C ARG A 183 4.49 27.29 9.45
N ALA A 184 3.22 26.97 9.70
CA ALA A 184 2.77 26.48 11.00
C ALA A 184 3.53 25.19 11.37
N LEU A 185 3.65 24.24 10.43
CA LEU A 185 4.36 22.98 10.65
C LEU A 185 5.84 23.19 11.00
N ARG A 186 6.53 24.13 10.35
CA ARG A 186 7.93 24.49 10.69
C ARG A 186 8.08 25.00 12.13
N ASN A 187 7.01 25.57 12.68
CA ASN A 187 6.94 26.05 14.06
C ASN A 187 6.28 25.03 15.00
N ASN A 188 6.23 23.75 14.63
CA ASN A 188 5.61 22.65 15.38
C ASN A 188 4.11 22.88 15.69
N ARG A 189 3.40 23.60 14.82
CA ARG A 189 1.95 23.83 14.94
C ARG A 189 1.22 23.17 13.77
N VAL A 190 0.08 22.54 14.05
CA VAL A 190 -0.80 22.01 13.01
C VAL A 190 -1.93 23.01 12.83
N ALA A 191 -1.96 23.66 11.66
CA ALA A 191 -3.04 24.57 11.28
C ALA A 191 -3.67 24.06 9.99
N LEU A 192 -4.97 23.77 10.06
CA LEU A 192 -5.77 23.35 8.91
C LEU A 192 -6.00 24.54 7.99
N VAL A 193 -5.82 24.34 6.70
CA VAL A 193 -6.07 25.35 5.67
C VAL A 193 -6.94 24.79 4.56
N GLU A 194 -7.52 25.66 3.75
CA GLU A 194 -8.27 25.25 2.57
C GLU A 194 -7.36 24.81 1.43
N ARG A 195 -7.92 24.03 0.50
CA ARG A 195 -7.23 23.61 -0.72
C ARG A 195 -6.85 24.83 -1.55
N GLY A 196 -5.55 25.03 -1.78
CA GLY A 196 -5.03 26.13 -2.60
C GLY A 196 -4.58 27.35 -1.80
N ALA A 197 -4.63 27.29 -0.46
CA ALA A 197 -4.04 28.33 0.38
C ALA A 197 -2.51 28.45 0.16
N PRO A 198 -1.92 29.65 0.30
CA PRO A 198 -0.49 29.84 0.15
C PRO A 198 0.28 28.99 1.17
N ASN A 199 1.26 28.20 0.71
CA ASN A 199 2.03 27.22 1.51
C ASN A 199 1.21 26.03 2.06
N SER A 200 0.05 25.70 1.48
CA SER A 200 -0.68 24.49 1.85
C SER A 200 0.07 23.22 1.44
N LEU A 201 0.20 22.27 2.37
CA LEU A 201 0.66 20.91 2.12
C LEU A 201 -0.53 19.95 2.27
N CYS A 202 -0.71 19.07 1.30
CA CYS A 202 -1.72 18.01 1.37
C CYS A 202 -1.21 16.83 2.22
N LEU A 203 -2.02 16.39 3.16
CA LEU A 203 -1.85 15.19 3.97
C LEU A 203 -3.07 14.26 3.77
N VAL A 204 -2.86 12.95 3.94
CA VAL A 204 -3.86 11.88 3.82
C VAL A 204 -3.88 11.08 5.11
#